data_AF-A0A3D0JFA2-F1
#
_entry.id   AF-A0A3D0JFA2-F1
#
_cell.length_a   1.000
_cell.length_b   1.000
_cell.length_c   1.000
_cell.angle_alpha   90.00
_cell.angle_beta   90.00
_cell.angle_gamma   90.00
#
_symmetry.space_group_name_H-M   'P 1'
#
loop_
_entity.id
_entity.type
_entity.pdbx_description
1 polymer ?
#
loop_
_entity_poly.entity_id
_entity_poly.type
_entity_poly.pdbx_seq_one_letter_code
_entity_poly.pdbx_strand_id
1 'polypeptide(L)' 'MTLEFEPDGELVFKTECEEDDFEFDEIGAGQKVKKLRYDKQELLEEISLYYKVVILKQNIKLD' A
#
# COMPACT_ATOMS: atom_id res chain seq x y z
N MET A 1 7.94 3.34 7.29
CA MET A 1 7.12 2.93 6.13
C MET A 1 5.98 2.07 6.62
N THR A 2 4.75 2.46 6.31
CA THR A 2 3.50 1.77 6.65
C THR A 2 2.72 1.48 5.36
N LEU A 3 1.74 0.58 5.47
CA LEU A 3 0.81 0.24 4.40
C LEU A 3 -0.59 0.56 4.91
N GLU A 4 -1.30 1.43 4.20
CA GLU A 4 -2.57 2.01 4.65
C GLU A 4 -3.64 1.93 3.56
N PHE A 5 -4.89 1.85 4.00
CA PHE A 5 -6.04 1.91 3.12
C PHE A 5 -6.61 3.33 3.12
N GLU A 6 -6.75 3.91 1.94
CA GLU A 6 -7.52 5.13 1.76
C GLU A 6 -9.03 4.81 1.85
N PRO A 7 -9.91 5.79 2.15
CA PRO A 7 -11.34 5.56 2.34
C PRO A 7 -12.08 4.91 1.16
N ASP A 8 -11.54 5.02 -0.05
CA ASP A 8 -12.06 4.41 -1.28
C ASP A 8 -11.60 2.95 -1.49
N GLY A 9 -10.68 2.47 -0.64
CA GLY A 9 -10.11 1.13 -0.69
C GLY A 9 -8.81 1.04 -1.51
N GLU A 10 -8.22 2.15 -1.92
CA GLU A 10 -6.85 2.17 -2.46
C GLU A 10 -5.83 1.80 -1.38
N LEU A 11 -4.84 0.98 -1.74
CA LEU A 11 -3.75 0.55 -0.87
C LEU A 11 -2.50 1.39 -1.14
N VAL A 12 -2.08 2.20 -0.15
CA VAL A 12 -1.00 3.19 -0.27
C VAL A 12 0.15 2.86 0.69
N PHE A 13 1.37 2.91 0.17
CA PHE A 13 2.58 2.87 1.00
C PHE A 13 2.88 4.28 1.49
N LYS A 14 2.88 4.51 2.80
CA LYS A 14 3.30 5.77 3.39
C LYS A 14 4.72 5.62 3.91
N THR A 15 5.57 6.59 3.61
CA THR A 15 6.91 6.71 4.17
C THR A 15 6.93 7.98 4.99
N GLU A 16 6.42 7.91 6.22
CA GLU A 16 6.60 9.01 7.16
C GLU A 16 8.10 9.13 7.45
N CYS A 17 8.64 10.30 7.11
CA CYS A 17 9.94 10.80 7.49
C CYS A 17 9.63 12.01 8.36
N GLU A 18 10.17 12.10 9.58
CA GLU A 18 10.07 13.36 10.31
C GLU A 18 10.85 14.44 9.53
N GLU A 19 10.36 15.68 9.51
CA GLU A 19 10.98 16.76 8.72
C GLU A 19 12.45 17.04 9.09
N ASP A 20 12.90 16.57 10.27
CA ASP A 20 14.27 16.67 10.79
C ASP A 20 15.10 15.37 10.67
N ASP A 21 14.59 14.34 9.97
CA ASP A 21 15.32 13.08 9.77
C ASP A 21 16.27 13.18 8.54
N PHE A 22 17.38 13.91 8.73
CA PHE A 22 18.42 14.08 7.71
C PHE A 22 19.10 12.77 7.28
N GLU A 23 18.92 11.67 8.04
CA GLU A 23 19.45 10.36 7.71
C GLU A 23 18.49 9.53 6.83
N PHE A 24 17.28 10.03 6.55
CA PHE A 24 16.31 9.32 5.75
C PHE A 24 16.71 9.22 4.26
N ASP A 25 16.94 7.99 3.81
CA ASP A 25 17.16 7.69 2.39
C ASP A 25 15.82 7.55 1.65
N GLU A 26 15.31 8.68 1.16
CA GLU A 26 14.09 8.77 0.36
C GLU A 26 14.17 7.88 -0.91
N ILE A 27 15.33 7.86 -1.57
CA ILE A 27 15.55 7.08 -2.80
C ILE A 27 15.49 5.59 -2.49
N GLY A 28 16.16 5.16 -1.42
CA GLY A 28 16.15 3.78 -0.94
C GLY A 28 14.76 3.32 -0.50
N ALA A 29 13.98 4.19 0.15
CA ALA A 29 12.60 3.92 0.49
C ALA A 29 11.73 3.72 -0.76
N GLY A 30 11.85 4.60 -1.77
CA GLY A 30 11.16 4.45 -3.05
C GLY A 30 11.49 3.15 -3.79
N GLN A 31 12.78 2.78 -3.83
CA GLN A 31 13.21 1.50 -4.41
C GLN A 31 12.62 0.29 -3.66
N LYS A 32 12.59 0.34 -2.31
CA LYS A 32 11.98 -0.71 -1.49
C LYS A 32 10.49 -0.85 -1.76
N VAL A 33 9.73 0.26 -1.83
CA VAL A 33 8.30 0.23 -2.18
C VAL A 33 8.10 -0.40 -3.56
N LYS A 34 8.90 0.01 -4.55
CA LYS A 34 8.81 -0.53 -5.92
C LYS A 34 9.06 -2.04 -5.95
N LYS A 35 10.07 -2.51 -5.21
CA LYS A 35 10.35 -3.94 -5.07
C LYS A 35 9.22 -4.69 -4.37
N LEU A 36 8.69 -4.14 -3.28
CA LEU A 36 7.54 -4.71 -2.56
C LEU A 36 6.31 -4.85 -3.44
N ARG A 37 5.98 -3.82 -4.22
CA ARG A 37 4.87 -3.85 -5.18
C ARG A 37 5.04 -4.96 -6.22
N TYR A 38 6.27 -5.18 -6.70
CA TYR A 38 6.57 -6.24 -7.66
C TYR A 38 6.56 -7.64 -7.00
N ASP A 39 7.30 -7.83 -5.92
CA ASP A 39 7.50 -9.13 -5.27
C ASP A 39 6.22 -9.65 -4.57
N LYS A 40 5.30 -8.75 -4.22
CA LYS A 40 4.07 -9.05 -3.45
C LYS A 40 2.80 -8.62 -4.17
N GLN A 41 2.84 -8.46 -5.49
CA GLN A 41 1.71 -7.95 -6.27
C GLN A 41 0.41 -8.71 -5.97
N GLU A 42 0.41 -10.03 -6.11
CA GLU A 42 -0.77 -10.89 -5.89
C GLU A 42 -1.35 -10.70 -4.47
N LEU A 43 -0.48 -10.73 -3.45
CA LEU A 43 -0.89 -10.50 -2.07
C LEU A 43 -1.51 -9.11 -1.85
N LEU A 44 -0.93 -8.07 -2.45
CA LEU A 44 -1.44 -6.70 -2.32
C LEU A 44 -2.79 -6.55 -3.02
N GLU A 45 -3.00 -7.23 -4.15
CA GLU A 45 -4.28 -7.29 -4.86
C GLU A 45 -5.34 -8.02 -4.01
N GLU A 46 -5.00 -9.17 -3.42
CA GLU A 46 -5.90 -9.94 -2.56
C GLU A 46 -6.32 -9.16 -1.31
N ILE A 47 -5.38 -8.49 -0.64
CA ILE A 47 -5.68 -7.69 0.56
C ILE A 47 -6.53 -6.46 0.17
N SER A 48 -6.27 -5.83 -0.98
CA SER A 48 -7.14 -4.75 -1.48
C SER A 48 -8.55 -5.22 -1.75
N LEU A 49 -8.70 -6.39 -2.41
CA LEU A 49 -10.00 -6.98 -2.68
C LEU A 49 -10.73 -7.32 -1.36
N TYR A 50 -10.03 -7.93 -0.40
CA TYR A 50 -10.58 -8.22 0.91
C TYR A 50 -11.12 -6.96 1.58
N TYR A 51 -10.35 -5.87 1.61
CA TYR A 51 -10.80 -4.62 2.22
C TYR A 51 -12.06 -4.07 1.54
N LYS A 52 -12.06 -4.02 0.20
CA LYS A 52 -13.21 -3.50 -0.57
C LYS A 52 -14.48 -4.34 -0.37
N VAL A 53 -14.38 -5.66 -0.37
CA VAL A 53 -15.56 -6.54 -0.22
C VAL A 53 -15.98 -6.66 1.25
N VAL A 54 -15.04 -6.92 2.15
CA VAL A 54 -15.36 -7.29 3.53
C VAL A 54 -15.58 -6.06 4.40
N ILE A 55 -14.75 -5.03 4.26
CA ILE A 55 -14.85 -3.81 5.08
C ILE A 55 -15.80 -2.80 4.43
N LEU A 56 -15.58 -2.46 3.15
CA LEU A 56 -16.40 -1.46 2.45
C LEU A 56 -17.73 -1.99 1.92
N LYS A 57 -17.97 -3.31 1.98
CA LYS A 57 -19.19 -3.96 1.47
C LYS A 57 -19.48 -3.67 -0.01
N GLN A 58 -18.45 -3.43 -0.80
CA GLN A 58 -18.61 -3.20 -2.24
C GLN A 58 -19.04 -4.49 -2.95
N ASN A 59 -20.01 -4.36 -3.85
CA ASN A 59 -20.38 -5.45 -4.75
C ASN A 59 -19.42 -5.42 -5.94
N ILE A 60 -18.41 -6.29 -5.91
CA ILE A 60 -17.41 -6.44 -6.96
C ILE A 60 -17.76 -7.67 -7.77
N LYS A 61 -17.79 -7.53 -9.09
CA LYS A 61 -17.84 -8.69 -10.01
C LYS A 61 -16.43 -9.24 -10.14
N LEU A 62 -16.29 -10.52 -9.82
CA LEU A 62 -15.08 -11.28 -10.15
C LEU A 62 -15.33 -11.86 -11.55
N ASP A 63 -14.57 -11.37 -12.52
CA ASP A 63 -14.60 -11.85 -13.91
C ASP A 63 -13.85 -13.19 -14.05
#